data_AF-A0A1C6L3L8-F1
#
_entry.id   AF-A0A1C6L3L8-F1
#
_cell.length_a   1.000
_cell.length_b   1.000
_cell.length_c   1.000
_cell.angle_alpha   90.00
_cell.angle_beta   90.00
_cell.angle_gamma   90.00
#
_symmetry.space_group_name_H-M   'P 1'
#
loop_
_entity.id
_entity.type
_entity.pdbx_description
1 polymer ?
#
loop_
_entity_poly.entity_id
_entity_poly.type
_entity_poly.pdbx_seq_one_letter_code
_entity_poly.pdbx_strand_id
1 'polypeptide(L)' 'MGKIIKSLAIGTVFGVAMGMMILPELDRKTQRNIKKTSRKIMGAAGDAYDNILDYIY' A
#
# COMPACT_ATOMS: atom_id res chain seq x y z
N MET A 1 13.76 8.23 14.54
CA MET A 1 12.93 7.02 14.34
C MET A 1 11.45 7.20 14.71
N GLY A 2 11.07 7.50 15.95
CA GLY A 2 9.65 7.55 16.36
C GLY A 2 8.74 8.55 15.62
N LYS A 3 9.27 9.71 15.18
CA LYS A 3 8.52 10.68 14.35
C LYS A 3 8.21 10.15 12.95
N ILE A 4 9.16 9.46 12.31
CA ILE A 4 9.02 8.90 10.95
C ILE A 4 8.00 7.76 10.95
N ILE A 5 8.04 6.90 11.97
CA ILE A 5 7.07 5.80 12.14
C ILE A 5 5.67 6.36 12.38
N LYS A 6 5.54 7.41 13.20
CA LYS A 6 4.24 8.08 13.42
C LYS A 6 3.70 8.74 12.14
N SER A 7 4.52 9.46 11.39
CA SER A 7 4.08 10.10 10.14
C SER A 7 3.72 9.07 9.06
N LEU A 8 4.48 7.97 8.97
CA LEU A 8 4.17 6.87 8.07
C LEU A 8 2.85 6.19 8.45
N ALA A 9 2.67 5.86 9.73
CA ALA A 9 1.44 5.25 10.23
C ALA A 9 0.21 6.14 9.97
N ILE A 10 0.31 7.45 10.20
CA ILE A 10 -0.75 8.41 9.89
C ILE A 10 -1.04 8.39 8.38
N GLY A 11 -0.02 8.51 7.53
CA GLY A 11 -0.20 8.48 6.07
C GLY A 11 -0.86 7.20 5.56
N THR A 12 -0.47 6.04 6.08
CA THR A 12 -1.05 4.75 5.71
C THR A 12 -2.49 4.63 6.18
N VAL A 13 -2.82 5.03 7.42
CA VAL A 13 -4.19 4.96 7.95
C VAL A 13 -5.13 5.85 7.13
N PHE A 14 -4.72 7.07 6.81
CA PHE A 14 -5.52 7.97 5.96
C PHE A 14 -5.71 7.42 4.55
N GLY A 15 -4.65 6.91 3.91
CA GLY A 15 -4.72 6.34 2.57
C GLY A 15 -5.62 5.10 2.50
N VAL A 16 -5.54 4.22 3.50
CA VAL A 16 -6.38 3.03 3.61
C VAL A 16 -7.85 3.41 3.84
N ALA A 17 -8.13 4.33 4.75
CA ALA A 17 -9.50 4.77 5.05
C ALA A 17 -10.19 5.39 3.83
N MET A 18 -9.50 6.28 3.11
CA MET A 18 -10.01 6.84 1.85
C MET A 18 -10.24 5.76 0.81
N GLY A 19 -9.30 4.81 0.67
CA GLY A 19 -9.44 3.66 -0.21
C GLY A 19 -10.67 2.83 0.11
N MET A 20 -10.91 2.52 1.39
CA MET A 20 -12.07 1.76 1.86
C MET A 20 -13.40 2.50 1.66
N MET A 21 -13.42 3.84 1.73
CA MET A 21 -14.62 4.64 1.49
C MET A 21 -15.05 4.66 0.02
N ILE A 22 -14.10 4.71 -0.92
CA ILE A 22 -14.40 4.70 -2.36
C ILE A 22 -14.53 3.29 -2.95
N LEU A 23 -13.89 2.29 -2.34
CA LEU A 23 -13.94 0.88 -2.75
C LEU A 23 -15.35 0.31 -2.98
N PRO A 24 -16.40 0.60 -2.18
CA PRO A 24 -17.74 0.08 -2.39
C PRO A 24 -18.50 0.73 -3.56
N GLU A 25 -18.20 1.99 -3.91
CA GLU A 25 -18.79 2.66 -5.10
C GLU A 25 -18.08 2.25 -6.40
N LEU A 26 -16.89 1.66 -6.30
CA LEU A 26 -16.18 1.08 -7.42
C LEU A 26 -16.86 -0.20 -7.90
N ASP A 27 -17.16 -0.25 -9.20
CA ASP A 27 -17.76 -1.42 -9.86
C ASP A 27 -16.99 -2.72 -9.54
N ARG A 28 -17.69 -3.86 -9.50
CA ARG A 28 -17.14 -5.19 -9.17
C ARG A 28 -15.94 -5.56 -10.05
N LYS A 29 -15.93 -5.09 -11.30
CA LYS A 29 -14.80 -5.24 -12.23
C LYS A 29 -13.56 -4.49 -11.73
N THR A 30 -13.74 -3.27 -11.24
CA THR A 30 -12.65 -2.45 -10.71
C THR A 30 -12.15 -2.98 -9.38
N GLN A 31 -13.01 -3.45 -8.47
CA GLN A 31 -12.56 -4.15 -7.26
C GLN A 31 -11.69 -5.38 -7.57
N ARG A 32 -12.08 -6.19 -8.56
CA ARG A 32 -11.28 -7.34 -9.01
C ARG A 32 -9.93 -6.90 -9.57
N ASN A 33 -9.89 -5.79 -10.30
CA ASN A 33 -8.65 -5.23 -10.83
C ASN A 33 -7.76 -4.68 -9.71
N ILE A 34 -8.31 -3.93 -8.75
CA ILE A 34 -7.59 -3.45 -7.56
C ILE A 34 -6.99 -4.64 -6.80
N LYS A 35 -7.72 -5.74 -6.63
CA LYS A 35 -7.20 -6.95 -5.97
C LYS A 35 -6.06 -7.61 -6.75
N LYS A 36 -6.14 -7.66 -8.08
CA LYS A 36 -5.05 -8.18 -8.94
C LYS A 36 -3.82 -7.27 -8.90
N THR A 37 -4.03 -5.96 -9.00
CA THR A 37 -2.97 -4.96 -8.96
C THR A 37 -2.32 -4.90 -7.58
N SER A 38 -3.10 -4.98 -6.50
CA SER A 38 -2.59 -5.06 -5.13
C SER A 38 -1.64 -6.25 -4.94
N ARG A 39 -1.97 -7.45 -5.47
CA ARG A 39 -1.05 -8.60 -5.45
C ARG A 39 0.25 -8.34 -6.21
N LYS A 40 0.19 -7.67 -7.37
CA LYS A 40 1.39 -7.28 -8.13
C LYS A 40 2.24 -6.24 -7.39
N ILE A 41 1.60 -5.25 -6.79
CA ILE A 41 2.28 -4.22 -5.99
C ILE A 41 2.92 -4.86 -4.76
N MET A 42 2.26 -5.83 -4.10
CA MET A 42 2.86 -6.54 -2.96
C MET A 42 4.13 -7.28 -3.34
N GLY A 43 4.16 -7.96 -4.50
CA GLY A 43 5.37 -8.60 -5.01
C GLY A 43 6.46 -7.58 -5.34
N ALA A 44 6.13 -6.56 -6.12
CA ALA A 44 7.09 -5.52 -6.51
C ALA A 44 7.59 -4.68 -5.32
N ALA A 45 6.75 -4.44 -4.32
CA ALA A 45 7.14 -3.77 -3.09
C ALA A 45 8.05 -4.66 -2.24
N GLY A 46 7.84 -5.98 -2.23
CA GLY A 46 8.78 -6.93 -1.62
C GLY A 46 10.15 -6.84 -2.26
N ASP A 47 10.22 -6.93 -3.59
CA ASP A 47 11.48 -6.83 -4.34
C ASP A 47 12.15 -5.45 -4.14
N ALA A 48 11.38 -4.36 -4.11
CA ALA A 48 11.89 -3.02 -3.90
C ALA A 48 12.32 -2.77 -2.45
N TYR A 49 11.59 -3.30 -1.46
CA TYR A 49 11.97 -3.19 -0.05
C TYR A 49 13.21 -4.03 0.25
N ASP A 50 13.32 -5.23 -0.31
CA ASP A 50 14.52 -6.05 -0.17
C ASP A 50 15.74 -5.31 -0.74
N ASN A 51 15.64 -4.71 -1.93
CA ASN A 51 16.73 -3.90 -2.49
C ASN A 51 17.04 -2.65 -1.66
N ILE A 52 16.03 -1.98 -1.09
CA ILE A 52 16.25 -0.78 -0.25
C ILE A 52 16.87 -1.17 1.09
N LEU A 53 16.47 -2.29 1.70
CA LEU A 53 17.05 -2.80 2.94
C LEU A 53 18.48 -3.28 2.73
N ASP A 54 18.76 -3.96 1.61
CA ASP A 54 20.10 -4.43 1.23
C ASP A 54 21.04 -3.26 0.88
N TYR A 55 20.51 -2.13 0.41
CA TYR A 55 21.30 -0.90 0.21
C TYR A 55 21.58 -0.14 1.51
N ILE A 56 20.76 -0.34 2.55
CA ILE A 56 20.88 0.36 3.84
C ILE A 56 21.71 -0.44 4.86
N TYR A 57 21.85 -1.75 4.70
CA TYR A 57 22.61 -2.65 5.59
C TYR A 57 23.99 -3.01 5.03
#